data_AF-A0A7Y6XKU3-F1
#
_entry.id   AF-A0A7Y6XKU3-F1
#
_cell.length_a   1.000
_cell.length_b   1.000
_cell.length_c   1.000
_cell.angle_alpha   90.00
_cell.angle_beta   90.00
_cell.angle_gamma   90.00
#
_symmetry.space_group_name_H-M   'P 1'
#
loop_
_entity.id
_entity.type
_entity.pdbx_description
1 polymer ?
#
loop_
_entity_poly.entity_id
_entity_poly.type
_entity_poly.pdbx_seq_one_letter_code
_entity_poly.pdbx_strand_id
1 'polypeptide(L)' 'MLLTNPKNIHVGIWRQIRIESARDISEGTLKVVATLRFDAKFAEESGTAKAINVQL' A
#
# COMPACT_ATOMS: atom_id res chain seq x y z
N MET A 1 10.70 -15.17 0.94
CA MET A 1 10.97 -14.49 2.23
C MET A 1 11.74 -13.19 1.96
N LEU A 2 11.42 -12.09 2.65
CA LEU A 2 12.15 -10.81 2.53
C LEU A 2 13.04 -10.61 3.75
N LEU A 3 14.32 -10.35 3.51
CA LEU A 3 15.34 -10.09 4.52
C LEU A 3 15.82 -8.65 4.33
N THR A 4 15.34 -7.75 5.18
CA THR A 4 15.71 -6.33 5.12
C THR A 4 15.54 -5.70 6.49
N ASN A 5 16.33 -4.67 6.80
CA ASN A 5 16.08 -3.84 7.97
C ASN A 5 14.75 -3.09 7.75
N PRO A 6 13.77 -3.14 8.67
CA PRO A 6 12.50 -2.42 8.50
C PRO A 6 12.66 -0.92 8.20
N LYS A 7 13.72 -0.28 8.73
CA LYS A 7 14.02 1.13 8.45
C LYS A 7 14.45 1.40 7.01
N ASN A 8 14.85 0.37 6.28
CA ASN A 8 15.23 0.47 4.87
C ASN A 8 14.00 0.58 3.95
N ILE A 9 12.79 0.32 4.46
CA ILE A 9 11.55 0.41 3.68
C ILE A 9 10.95 1.80 3.90
N HIS A 10 10.91 2.61 2.84
CA HIS A 10 10.27 3.91 2.85
C HIS A 10 8.92 3.82 2.16
N VAL A 11 7.86 4.17 2.88
CA VAL A 11 6.51 4.28 2.32
C VAL A 11 6.13 5.75 2.29
N GLY A 12 5.97 6.29 1.09
CA GLY A 12 5.49 7.64 0.86
C GLY A 12 3.99 7.62 0.60
N ILE A 13 3.23 8.41 1.35
CA ILE A 13 1.81 8.64 1.06
C ILE A 13 1.69 10.02 0.41
N TRP A 14 1.06 10.07 -0.76
CA TRP A 14 0.72 11.34 -1.39
C TRP A 14 -0.39 12.02 -0.58
N ARG A 15 -0.22 13.30 -0.26
CA ARG A 15 -1.12 14.02 0.68
C ARG A 15 -2.58 14.12 0.23
N GLN A 16 -2.87 13.86 -1.04
CA GLN A 16 -4.23 13.92 -1.57
C GLN A 16 -4.95 12.59 -1.38
N ILE A 17 -5.52 12.41 -0.18
CA ILE A 17 -6.47 11.32 0.13
C ILE A 17 -7.87 11.85 -0.19
N ARG A 18 -8.58 11.16 -1.08
CA ARG A 18 -9.95 11.52 -1.49
C ARG A 18 -10.92 10.49 -0.92
N ILE A 19 -11.93 10.96 -0.19
CA ILE A 19 -13.02 10.13 0.31
C ILE A 19 -14.30 10.63 -0.35
N GLU A 20 -14.98 9.74 -1.05
CA GLU A 20 -16.24 10.01 -1.75
C GLU A 20 -17.31 9.07 -1.20
N SER A 21 -18.52 9.59 -1.02
CA SER A 21 -19.66 8.80 -0.57
C SER A 21 -20.79 8.94 -1.58
N ALA A 22 -21.32 7.83 -2.06
CA ALA A 22 -22.44 7.76 -2.98
C ALA A 22 -23.59 7.01 -2.29
N ARG A 23 -24.74 7.68 -2.15
CA ARG A 23 -25.94 7.05 -1.63
C ARG A 23 -26.76 6.50 -2.79
N ASP A 24 -26.92 5.19 -2.81
CA ASP A 24 -27.77 4.51 -3.77
C ASP A 24 -29.17 4.38 -3.17
N ILE A 25 -30.12 5.18 -3.68
CA ILE A 25 -31.49 5.23 -3.15
C ILE A 25 -32.27 3.98 -3.57
N SER A 26 -31.93 3.38 -4.72
CA SER A 26 -32.61 2.19 -5.25
C SER A 26 -32.23 0.91 -4.50
N GLU A 27 -30.96 0.80 -4.11
CA GLU A 27 -30.41 -0.34 -3.36
C GLU A 27 -30.42 -0.11 -1.84
N GLY A 28 -30.85 1.07 -1.37
CA GLY A 28 -30.87 1.43 0.06
C GLY A 28 -29.49 1.46 0.74
N THR A 29 -28.41 1.56 -0.04
CA THR A 29 -27.02 1.41 0.45
C THR A 29 -26.19 2.68 0.34
N LEU A 30 -25.23 2.83 1.25
CA LEU A 30 -24.23 3.89 1.23
C LEU A 30 -22.89 3.28 0.78
N LYS A 31 -22.40 3.71 -0.38
CA LYS A 31 -21.10 3.33 -0.92
C LYS A 31 -20.08 4.39 -0.51
N VAL A 32 -19.02 4.00 0.19
CA VAL A 32 -17.90 4.89 0.55
C VAL A 32 -16.65 4.42 -0.19
N VAL A 33 -16.03 5.33 -0.93
CA VAL A 33 -14.84 5.09 -1.75
C VAL A 33 -13.70 5.94 -1.22
N ALA A 34 -12.59 5.30 -0.86
CA ALA A 34 -11.36 5.97 -0.44
C ALA A 34 -10.28 5.76 -1.51
N THR A 35 -9.83 6.85 -2.12
CA THR A 35 -8.72 6.86 -3.09
C THR A 35 -7.49 7.47 -2.45
N LEU A 36 -6.41 6.69 -2.38
CA LEU A 36 -5.11 7.14 -1.89
C LEU A 36 -4.01 6.70 -2.86
N ARG A 37 -3.01 7.55 -3.05
CA ARG A 37 -1.80 7.20 -3.79
C ARG A 37 -0.66 7.03 -2.79
N PHE A 38 -0.06 5.86 -2.80
CA PHE A 38 1.14 5.59 -2.01
C PHE A 38 2.21 4.99 -2.93
N ASP A 39 3.46 5.11 -2.49
CA ASP A 39 4.64 4.57 -3.15
C ASP A 39 5.54 3.93 -2.10
N ALA A 40 6.25 2.87 -2.45
CA ALA A 40 7.16 2.17 -1.56
C ALA A 40 8.51 1.98 -2.25
N LYS A 41 9.60 2.35 -1.55
CA LYS A 41 10.97 2.24 -2.04
C LYS A 41 11.89 1.69 -0.96
N PHE A 42 12.97 1.05 -1.38
CA PHE A 42 14.08 0.77 -0.48
C PHE A 42 15.01 1.99 -0.45
N ALA A 43 15.45 2.38 0.75
CA ALA A 43 16.41 3.48 0.92
C ALA A 43 17.78 3.09 0.35
N GLU A 44 18.17 1.85 0.58
CA GLU A 44 19.38 1.20 0.10
C GLU A 44 19.04 -0.17 -0.48
N GLU A 45 19.19 -0.33 -1.80
CA GLU A 45 18.83 -1.58 -2.47
C GLU A 45 19.76 -2.75 -2.09
N SER A 46 21.05 -2.50 -1.88
CA SER A 46 22.03 -3.50 -1.42
C SER A 46 21.75 -4.05 -0.02
N GLY A 47 21.00 -3.30 0.80
CA GLY A 47 20.61 -3.69 2.16
C GLY A 47 19.41 -4.63 2.23
N THR A 48 18.92 -5.14 1.10
CA THR A 48 17.72 -5.98 1.00
C THR A 48 17.99 -7.25 0.20
N ALA A 49 17.59 -8.40 0.73
CA ALA A 49 17.64 -9.68 0.05
C ALA A 49 16.25 -10.34 -0.01
N LYS A 50 15.95 -11.01 -1.13
CA LYS A 50 14.69 -11.75 -1.33
C LYS A 50 15.00 -13.19 -1.68
N ALA A 51 14.55 -14.13 -0.84
CA ALA A 51 14.55 -15.54 -1.17
C ALA A 51 13.27 -15.91 -1.94
N ILE A 52 13.44 -16.54 -3.10
CA ILE A 52 12.36 -17.03 -3.99
C ILE A 52 12.46 -18.55 -4.14
N ASN A 53 11.35 -19.20 -4.50
CA ASN A 53 11.25 -20.66 -4.70
C ASN A 53 11.80 -21.49 -3.53
N VAL A 54 11.51 -21.05 -2.30
CA VAL A 54 11.85 -21.82 -1.11
C VAL A 54 10.90 -23.02 -1.05
N GLN A 55 11.44 -24.22 -1.26
CA GLN A 55 10.74 -25.48 -0.98
C GLN A 55 10.97 -25.81 0.50
N LEU A 56 9.89 -26.14 1.21
CA LEU A 56 9.89 -26.50 2.62
C LEU A 56 10.26 -27.96 2.82
#